data_AF-A0A6N4V2C0-F1
#
_entry.id   AF-A0A6N4V2C0-F1
#
_cell.length_a   1.000
_cell.length_b   1.000
_cell.length_c   1.000
_cell.angle_alpha   90.00
_cell.angle_beta   90.00
_cell.angle_gamma   90.00
#
_symmetry.space_group_name_H-M   'P 1'
#
loop_
_entity.id
_entity.type
_entity.pdbx_description
1 polymer ?
#
loop_
_entity_poly.entity_id
_entity_poly.type
_entity_poly.pdbx_seq_one_letter_code
_entity_poly.pdbx_strand_id
1 'polypeptide(L)'
;MTTNADVVALINKHGDRLAIWHVVIDPSWPMSRLCGAWVDTVAPALYQQRYLLPFDERLPDELAHLTPHSAGALDANATREAIVSVIDKLEARHKESLTKAGKPRAPITWPRLPAPLDWASLPEPPRGVADDPLTSETIAVACWVSQLAAAWSSIEVIRLSRDYLADDDVTPRPMPVVLRN
;
A
#
# COMPACT_ATOMS: atom_id res chain seq x y z
N MET A 1 -11.26 15.25 -8.98
CA MET A 1 -9.84 15.48 -8.66
C MET A 1 -9.41 14.36 -7.74
N THR A 2 -8.64 13.41 -8.25
CA THR A 2 -8.00 12.39 -7.42
C THR A 2 -6.88 13.09 -6.64
N THR A 3 -7.09 13.32 -5.36
CA THR A 3 -6.00 13.65 -4.44
C THR A 3 -5.11 12.41 -4.38
N ASN A 4 -3.99 12.41 -5.09
CA ASN A 4 -2.93 11.43 -4.89
C ASN A 4 -2.35 11.71 -3.50
N ALA A 5 -2.77 10.93 -2.52
CA ALA A 5 -2.10 10.87 -1.24
C ALA A 5 -0.98 9.84 -1.34
N ASP A 6 0.21 10.20 -0.89
CA ASP A 6 1.38 9.31 -0.99
C ASP A 6 1.60 8.49 0.29
N VAL A 7 0.65 8.55 1.22
CA VAL A 7 0.76 7.97 2.55
C VAL A 7 -0.57 7.35 2.98
N VAL A 8 -0.48 6.14 3.50
CA VAL A 8 -1.56 5.43 4.21
C VAL A 8 -1.37 5.65 5.72
N ALA A 9 -2.40 6.14 6.39
CA ALA A 9 -2.49 6.23 7.84
C ALA A 9 -3.31 5.04 8.35
N LEU A 10 -2.63 4.04 8.90
CA LEU A 10 -3.24 2.95 9.66
C LEU A 10 -3.71 3.47 11.01
N ILE A 11 -4.97 3.23 11.35
CA ILE A 11 -5.58 3.69 12.60
C ILE A 11 -6.07 2.46 13.37
N ASN A 12 -5.49 2.21 14.55
CA ASN A 12 -5.90 1.13 15.44
C ASN A 12 -6.20 1.67 16.85
N LYS A 13 -7.32 1.28 17.44
CA LYS A 13 -7.78 1.74 18.75
C LYS A 13 -8.14 0.58 19.65
N HIS A 14 -7.50 0.50 20.82
CA HIS A 14 -7.80 -0.49 21.86
C HIS A 14 -8.17 0.25 23.16
N GLY A 15 -9.45 0.22 23.54
CA GLY A 15 -9.96 1.01 24.66
C GLY A 15 -9.64 2.49 24.47
N ASP A 16 -8.98 3.12 25.45
CA ASP A 16 -8.60 4.53 25.38
C ASP A 16 -7.31 4.79 24.57
N ARG A 17 -6.54 3.75 24.22
CA ARG A 17 -5.27 3.89 23.50
C ARG A 17 -5.49 3.92 21.99
N LEU A 18 -4.77 4.79 21.30
CA LEU A 18 -4.81 4.95 19.86
C LEU A 18 -3.42 4.88 19.24
N ALA A 19 -3.32 4.17 18.14
CA ALA A 19 -2.14 4.09 17.30
C ALA A 19 -2.44 4.68 15.92
N ILE A 20 -1.58 5.56 15.45
CA ILE A 20 -1.57 6.01 14.05
C ILE A 20 -0.20 5.73 13.46
N TRP A 21 -0.19 4.88 12.44
CA TRP A 21 1.04 4.49 11.75
C TRP A 21 0.97 4.89 10.28
N HIS A 22 1.97 5.63 9.82
CA HIS A 22 2.09 6.10 8.45
C HIS A 22 2.97 5.16 7.63
N VAL A 23 2.47 4.85 6.43
CA VAL A 23 3.17 4.07 5.43
C VAL A 23 3.23 4.85 4.12
N VAL A 24 4.43 5.23 3.69
CA VAL A 24 4.64 5.90 2.40
C VAL A 24 4.51 4.90 1.25
N ILE A 25 3.60 5.21 0.33
CA ILE A 25 3.25 4.35 -0.83
C ILE A 25 3.75 4.90 -2.16
N ASP A 26 4.39 6.07 -2.18
CA ASP A 26 5.05 6.61 -3.38
C ASP A 26 6.12 5.61 -3.88
N PRO A 27 6.08 5.22 -5.16
CA PRO A 27 7.10 4.34 -5.76
C PRO A 27 8.51 4.96 -5.78
N SER A 28 8.62 6.29 -5.75
CA SER A 28 9.88 7.03 -5.85
C SER A 28 10.51 7.33 -4.49
N TRP A 29 9.91 6.87 -3.39
CA TRP A 29 10.37 7.19 -2.04
C TRP A 29 11.73 6.54 -1.71
N PRO A 30 12.79 7.33 -1.40
CA PRO A 30 14.15 6.81 -1.23
C PRO A 30 14.50 6.37 0.20
N MET A 31 13.60 6.57 1.17
CA MET A 31 13.85 6.35 2.60
C MET A 31 12.96 5.24 3.19
N SER A 32 13.03 5.04 4.52
CA SER A 32 12.09 4.17 5.23
C SER A 32 10.64 4.57 4.92
N ARG A 33 9.80 3.57 4.63
CA ARG A 33 8.37 3.76 4.37
C ARG A 33 7.53 3.86 5.64
N LEU A 34 8.08 3.43 6.78
CA LEU A 34 7.37 3.33 8.05
C LEU A 34 7.77 4.46 8.99
N CYS A 35 6.79 5.24 9.44
CA CYS A 35 6.90 6.15 10.58
C CYS A 35 5.56 6.20 11.31
N GLY A 36 5.55 6.47 12.62
CA GLY A 36 4.29 6.48 13.35
C GLY A 36 4.44 7.02 14.77
N ALA A 37 3.29 7.19 15.42
CA ALA A 37 3.21 7.66 16.79
C ALA A 37 2.07 6.94 17.54
N TRP A 38 2.32 6.69 18.83
CA TRP A 38 1.28 6.33 19.80
C TRP A 38 0.73 7.63 20.36
N VAL A 39 -0.58 7.84 20.27
CA VAL A 39 -1.17 9.15 20.56
C VAL A 39 -2.38 9.03 21.46
N ASP A 40 -2.54 10.01 22.36
CA ASP A 40 -3.75 10.15 23.18
C ASP A 40 -4.81 11.01 22.46
N THR A 41 -4.38 11.87 21.53
CA THR A 41 -5.24 12.76 20.74
C THR A 41 -4.81 12.79 19.27
N VAL A 42 -5.79 12.88 18.36
CA VAL A 42 -5.51 12.89 16.92
C VAL A 42 -5.34 14.33 16.43
N ALA A 43 -4.10 14.72 16.15
CA ALA A 43 -3.82 15.99 15.49
C ALA A 43 -4.15 15.91 13.98
N PRO A 44 -4.67 16.99 13.36
CA PRO A 44 -4.97 17.05 11.92
C PRO A 44 -3.84 16.56 11.00
N ALA A 45 -2.59 16.87 11.35
CA ALA A 45 -1.40 16.46 10.59
C ALA A 45 -1.23 14.93 10.45
N LEU A 46 -1.93 14.13 11.27
CA LEU A 46 -1.84 12.67 11.25
C LEU A 46 -2.77 12.01 10.21
N TYR A 47 -3.75 12.73 9.66
CA TYR A 47 -4.75 12.13 8.75
C TYR A 47 -5.14 13.00 7.56
N GLN A 48 -4.91 14.32 7.62
CA GLN A 48 -5.26 15.22 6.52
C GLN A 48 -4.51 14.83 5.24
N GLN A 49 -5.26 14.70 4.14
CA GLN A 49 -4.72 14.31 2.83
C GLN A 49 -3.94 12.98 2.86
N ARG A 50 -4.32 12.06 3.76
CA ARG A 50 -3.80 10.69 3.84
C ARG A 50 -4.90 9.71 3.45
N TYR A 51 -4.55 8.58 2.86
CA TYR A 51 -5.50 7.47 2.79
C TYR A 51 -5.64 6.87 4.19
N LEU A 52 -6.86 6.63 4.66
CA LEU A 52 -7.08 5.99 5.96
C LEU A 52 -7.18 4.49 5.77
N LEU A 53 -6.48 3.72 6.59
CA LEU A 53 -6.73 2.29 6.75
C LEU A 53 -7.21 2.07 8.19
N PRO A 54 -8.52 2.04 8.45
CA PRO A 54 -9.03 1.66 9.75
C PRO A 54 -8.72 0.19 10.00
N PHE A 55 -8.24 -0.12 11.21
CA PHE A 55 -8.05 -1.49 11.67
C PHE A 55 -9.40 -2.23 11.71
N ASP A 56 -9.41 -3.51 11.33
CA ASP A 56 -10.63 -4.31 11.14
C ASP A 56 -11.67 -3.63 10.22
N GLU A 57 -11.16 -2.86 9.26
CA GLU A 57 -11.94 -2.17 8.23
C GLU A 57 -12.92 -1.11 8.72
N ARG A 58 -12.98 -0.85 10.03
CA ARG A 58 -13.97 0.04 10.63
C ARG A 58 -13.29 1.12 11.44
N LEU A 59 -13.62 2.36 11.12
CA LEU A 59 -13.22 3.49 11.95
C LEU A 59 -14.17 3.58 13.15
N PRO A 60 -13.66 3.73 14.39
CA PRO A 60 -14.50 4.01 15.56
C PRO A 60 -15.36 5.26 15.34
N ASP A 61 -16.59 5.28 15.87
CA ASP A 61 -17.55 6.35 15.63
C ASP A 61 -17.01 7.72 16.10
N GLU A 62 -16.26 7.77 17.22
CA GLU A 62 -15.61 9.00 17.68
C GLU A 62 -14.54 9.54 16.72
N LEU A 63 -14.03 8.71 15.81
CA LEU A 63 -13.06 9.06 14.78
C LEU A 63 -13.72 9.27 13.41
N ALA A 64 -15.03 9.12 13.26
CA ALA A 64 -15.72 9.31 11.97
C ALA A 64 -15.49 10.70 11.35
N HIS A 65 -15.21 11.71 12.19
CA HIS A 65 -14.88 13.07 11.77
C HIS A 65 -13.56 13.18 10.97
N LEU A 66 -12.70 12.16 10.96
CA LEU A 66 -11.46 12.15 10.20
C LEU A 66 -11.69 11.96 8.69
N THR A 67 -12.71 11.18 8.31
CA THR A 67 -12.97 10.77 6.93
C THR A 67 -13.12 11.94 5.95
N PRO A 68 -13.93 12.99 6.23
CA PRO A 68 -14.14 14.11 5.31
C PRO A 68 -12.88 14.94 5.00
N HIS A 69 -11.83 14.81 5.80
CA HIS A 69 -10.57 15.55 5.66
C HIS A 69 -9.42 14.67 5.12
N SER A 70 -9.68 13.39 4.95
CA SER A 70 -8.73 12.41 4.41
C SER A 70 -8.80 12.36 2.88
N ALA A 71 -7.90 11.58 2.26
CA ALA A 71 -7.97 11.24 0.84
C ALA A 71 -8.92 10.06 0.56
N GLY A 72 -9.63 9.56 1.57
CA GLY A 72 -10.53 8.42 1.50
C GLY A 72 -10.05 7.23 2.32
N ALA A 73 -10.96 6.28 2.59
CA ALA A 73 -10.64 5.02 3.25
C ALA A 73 -10.13 4.00 2.21
N LEU A 74 -8.92 3.50 2.39
CA LEU A 74 -8.28 2.51 1.53
C LEU A 74 -8.91 1.13 1.74
N ASP A 75 -9.23 0.46 0.63
CA ASP A 75 -9.53 -0.97 0.60
C ASP A 75 -8.23 -1.74 0.32
N ALA A 76 -7.71 -2.43 1.34
CA ALA A 76 -6.41 -3.08 1.28
C ALA A 76 -6.38 -4.22 0.27
N ASN A 77 -7.41 -5.07 0.30
CA ASN A 77 -7.48 -6.24 -0.56
C ASN A 77 -7.85 -5.85 -1.99
N ALA A 78 -8.76 -4.90 -2.20
CA ALA A 78 -9.06 -4.42 -3.56
C ALA A 78 -7.86 -3.67 -4.17
N THR A 79 -7.08 -2.92 -3.38
CA THR A 79 -5.83 -2.30 -3.84
C THR A 79 -4.80 -3.36 -4.26
N ARG A 80 -4.66 -4.44 -3.48
CA ARG A 80 -3.80 -5.57 -3.85
C ARG A 80 -4.26 -6.21 -5.17
N GLU A 81 -5.55 -6.44 -5.35
CA GLU A 81 -6.11 -6.98 -6.60
C GLU A 81 -5.95 -6.03 -7.80
N ALA A 82 -6.00 -4.72 -7.58
CA ALA A 82 -5.70 -3.73 -8.60
C ALA A 82 -4.22 -3.85 -9.07
N ILE A 83 -3.28 -4.10 -8.15
CA ILE A 83 -1.88 -4.38 -8.49
C ILE A 83 -1.75 -5.69 -9.29
N VAL A 84 -2.44 -6.76 -8.88
CA VAL A 84 -2.49 -8.03 -9.65
C VAL A 84 -2.98 -7.77 -11.08
N SER A 85 -4.08 -7.01 -11.23
CA SER A 85 -4.63 -6.65 -12.54
C SER A 85 -3.64 -5.87 -13.41
N VAL A 86 -2.78 -5.04 -12.80
CA VAL A 86 -1.71 -4.34 -13.54
C VAL A 86 -0.63 -5.32 -13.98
N ILE A 87 -0.20 -6.25 -13.12
CA ILE A 87 0.77 -7.30 -13.48
C ILE A 87 0.25 -8.11 -14.67
N ASP A 88 -1.00 -8.55 -14.63
CA ASP A 88 -1.59 -9.34 -15.71
C ASP A 88 -1.61 -8.59 -17.05
N LYS A 89 -1.92 -7.29 -17.03
CA LYS A 89 -1.86 -6.43 -18.23
C LYS A 89 -0.43 -6.29 -18.77
N LEU A 90 0.55 -6.09 -17.89
CA LEU A 90 1.97 -6.01 -18.28
C LEU A 90 2.48 -7.34 -18.82
N GLU A 91 2.06 -8.47 -18.22
CA GLU A 91 2.40 -9.81 -18.65
C GLU A 91 1.79 -10.15 -20.02
N ALA A 92 0.54 -9.75 -20.27
CA ALA A 92 -0.09 -9.89 -21.59
C ALA A 92 0.70 -9.11 -22.66
N ARG A 93 1.02 -7.84 -22.37
CA ARG A 93 1.83 -7.00 -23.26
C ARG A 93 3.23 -7.58 -23.50
N HIS A 94 3.81 -8.21 -22.48
CA HIS A 94 5.10 -8.87 -22.59
C HIS A 94 5.06 -10.08 -23.53
N LYS A 95 4.02 -10.92 -23.43
CA LYS A 95 3.82 -12.08 -24.29
C LYS A 95 3.60 -11.72 -25.76
N GLU A 96 2.92 -10.61 -26.01
CA GLU A 96 2.68 -10.08 -27.36
C GLU A 96 3.94 -9.44 -27.97
N SER A 97 4.89 -9.01 -27.13
CA SER A 97 6.12 -8.36 -27.59
C SER A 97 7.21 -9.35 -28.00
N LEU A 98 7.72 -9.20 -29.22
CA LEU A 98 8.88 -9.95 -29.70
C LEU A 98 10.18 -9.18 -29.49
N THR A 99 11.28 -9.90 -29.43
CA THR A 99 12.64 -9.34 -29.53
C THR A 99 12.87 -8.72 -30.92
N LYS A 100 13.93 -7.93 -31.08
CA LYS A 100 14.34 -7.40 -32.40
C LYS A 100 14.59 -8.50 -33.44
N ALA A 101 14.91 -9.71 -32.99
CA ALA A 101 15.08 -10.89 -33.84
C ALA A 101 13.78 -11.67 -34.11
N GLY A 102 12.61 -11.14 -33.71
CA GLY A 102 11.30 -11.76 -33.91
C GLY A 102 11.00 -12.96 -33.01
N LYS A 103 11.82 -13.22 -31.98
CA LYS A 103 11.63 -14.33 -31.03
C LYS A 103 10.85 -13.90 -29.79
N PRO A 104 10.10 -14.80 -29.13
CA PRO A 104 9.52 -14.55 -27.82
C PRO A 104 10.57 -14.07 -26.81
N ARG A 105 10.17 -13.17 -25.91
CA ARG A 105 11.05 -12.68 -24.84
C ARG A 105 11.12 -13.70 -23.70
N ALA A 106 12.21 -13.66 -22.94
CA ALA A 106 12.33 -14.46 -21.72
C ALA A 106 11.29 -13.99 -20.69
N PRO A 107 10.67 -14.90 -19.91
CA PRO A 107 9.65 -14.56 -18.92
C PRO A 107 10.11 -13.49 -17.92
N ILE A 108 9.17 -12.66 -17.46
CA ILE A 108 9.42 -11.71 -16.39
C ILE A 108 9.22 -12.41 -15.03
N THR A 109 10.15 -12.17 -14.10
CA THR A 109 9.95 -12.51 -12.69
C THR A 109 9.40 -11.30 -11.97
N TRP A 110 8.10 -11.34 -11.66
CA TRP A 110 7.42 -10.29 -10.90
C TRP A 110 7.71 -10.41 -9.39
N PRO A 111 7.74 -9.28 -8.66
CA PRO A 111 7.91 -9.31 -7.21
C PRO A 111 6.70 -9.99 -6.55
N ARG A 112 6.96 -10.70 -5.45
CA ARG A 112 5.90 -11.35 -4.67
C ARG A 112 5.09 -10.29 -3.93
N LEU A 113 3.77 -10.30 -4.16
CA LEU A 113 2.83 -9.54 -3.33
C LEU A 113 2.61 -10.26 -1.99
N PRO A 114 2.36 -9.53 -0.89
CA PRO A 114 1.91 -10.17 0.34
C PRO A 114 0.59 -10.92 0.09
N ALA A 115 0.29 -11.92 0.93
CA ALA A 115 -1.02 -12.59 0.90
C ALA A 115 -2.14 -11.56 1.18
N PRO A 116 -3.40 -11.82 0.77
CA PRO A 116 -4.52 -10.97 1.18
C PRO A 116 -4.51 -10.74 2.70
N LEU A 117 -4.84 -9.51 3.10
CA LEU A 117 -4.95 -9.16 4.51
C LEU A 117 -6.20 -9.82 5.08
N ASP A 118 -6.01 -10.70 6.06
CA ASP A 118 -7.08 -11.35 6.81
C ASP A 118 -7.06 -10.84 8.25
N TRP A 119 -8.11 -10.11 8.64
CA TRP A 119 -8.24 -9.53 9.98
C TRP A 119 -8.42 -10.58 11.07
N ALA A 120 -8.92 -11.78 10.73
CA ALA A 120 -9.03 -12.91 11.66
C ALA A 120 -7.69 -13.63 11.85
N SER A 121 -6.70 -13.40 10.97
CA SER A 121 -5.42 -14.09 10.96
C SER A 121 -4.32 -13.15 10.45
N LEU A 122 -4.00 -12.14 11.27
CA LEU A 122 -3.02 -11.12 10.91
C LEU A 122 -1.62 -11.70 10.65
N PRO A 123 -0.81 -11.03 9.80
CA PRO A 123 0.60 -11.38 9.63
C PRO A 123 1.35 -11.35 10.96
N GLU A 124 2.38 -12.19 11.10
CA GLU A 124 3.25 -12.12 12.27
C GLU A 124 3.97 -10.75 12.30
N PRO A 125 4.00 -10.07 13.47
CA PRO A 125 4.77 -8.85 13.61
C PRO A 125 6.27 -9.15 13.45
N PRO A 126 7.08 -8.18 13.00
CA PRO A 126 8.54 -8.32 12.98
C PRO A 126 9.12 -8.70 14.34
N ARG A 127 10.24 -9.43 14.33
CA ARG A 127 10.98 -9.76 15.55
C ARG A 127 11.37 -8.49 16.32
N GLY A 128 11.17 -8.52 17.64
CA GLY A 128 11.53 -7.41 18.53
C GLY A 128 10.42 -6.36 18.71
N VAL A 129 9.27 -6.53 18.05
CA VAL A 129 8.06 -5.78 18.40
C VAL A 129 7.55 -6.26 19.76
N ALA A 130 7.07 -5.33 20.60
CA ALA A 130 6.57 -5.65 21.92
C ALA A 130 5.32 -6.54 21.87
N ASP A 131 5.14 -7.41 22.87
CA ASP A 131 3.98 -8.32 23.02
C ASP A 131 2.67 -7.60 23.43
N ASP A 132 2.59 -6.28 23.25
CA ASP A 132 1.38 -5.48 23.46
C ASP A 132 0.47 -5.58 22.23
N PRO A 133 -0.80 -6.04 22.34
CA PRO A 133 -1.67 -6.29 21.18
C PRO A 133 -1.83 -5.07 20.25
N LEU A 134 -2.09 -3.88 20.80
CA LEU A 134 -2.22 -2.67 20.01
C LEU A 134 -0.94 -2.41 19.19
N THR A 135 0.22 -2.60 19.81
CA THR A 135 1.52 -2.40 19.15
C THR A 135 1.77 -3.46 18.09
N SER A 136 1.69 -4.74 18.45
CA SER A 136 2.02 -5.85 17.57
C SER A 136 1.12 -5.91 16.34
N GLU A 137 -0.18 -5.75 16.51
CA GLU A 137 -1.15 -5.80 15.43
C GLU A 137 -1.04 -4.59 14.49
N THR A 138 -0.86 -3.39 15.05
CA THR A 138 -0.65 -2.17 14.24
C THR A 138 0.61 -2.31 13.38
N ILE A 139 1.72 -2.76 13.98
CA ILE A 139 2.98 -2.92 13.24
C ILE A 139 2.86 -4.04 12.20
N ALA A 140 2.18 -5.15 12.50
CA ALA A 140 1.95 -6.23 11.54
C ALA A 140 1.24 -5.71 10.27
N VAL A 141 0.14 -4.98 10.43
CA VAL A 141 -0.63 -4.42 9.30
C VAL A 141 0.16 -3.32 8.58
N ALA A 142 0.86 -2.45 9.31
CA ALA A 142 1.72 -1.44 8.69
C ALA A 142 2.84 -2.06 7.85
N CYS A 143 3.46 -3.13 8.34
CA CYS A 143 4.46 -3.90 7.59
C CYS A 143 3.86 -4.55 6.35
N TRP A 144 2.63 -5.05 6.42
CA TRP A 144 1.92 -5.58 5.25
C TRP A 144 1.73 -4.50 4.16
N VAL A 145 1.28 -3.30 4.53
CA VAL A 145 1.12 -2.18 3.57
C VAL A 145 2.49 -1.77 3.01
N SER A 146 3.54 -1.75 3.84
CA SER A 146 4.89 -1.44 3.38
C SER A 146 5.42 -2.47 2.38
N GLN A 147 5.11 -3.76 2.57
CA GLN A 147 5.48 -4.82 1.62
C GLN A 147 4.74 -4.64 0.29
N LEU A 148 3.46 -4.28 0.33
CA LEU A 148 2.67 -3.99 -0.86
C LEU A 148 3.26 -2.80 -1.65
N ALA A 149 3.60 -1.71 -0.97
CA ALA A 149 4.22 -0.53 -1.58
C ALA A 149 5.62 -0.82 -2.16
N ALA A 150 6.43 -1.64 -1.48
CA ALA A 150 7.73 -2.06 -1.97
C ALA A 150 7.61 -2.95 -3.23
N ALA A 151 6.62 -3.84 -3.25
CA ALA A 151 6.33 -4.64 -4.43
C ALA A 151 5.87 -3.78 -5.61
N TRP A 152 4.98 -2.80 -5.38
CA TRP A 152 4.57 -1.84 -6.40
C TRP A 152 5.77 -1.07 -6.99
N SER A 153 6.65 -0.56 -6.14
CA SER A 153 7.87 0.13 -6.58
C SER A 153 8.75 -0.77 -7.47
N SER A 154 8.87 -2.04 -7.11
CA SER A 154 9.63 -3.02 -7.90
C SER A 154 8.97 -3.33 -9.25
N ILE A 155 7.63 -3.37 -9.31
CA ILE A 155 6.87 -3.51 -10.57
C ILE A 155 7.14 -2.33 -11.48
N GLU A 156 7.13 -1.10 -10.94
CA GLU A 156 7.41 0.10 -11.73
C GLU A 156 8.87 0.13 -12.25
N VAL A 157 9.85 -0.32 -11.46
CA VAL A 157 11.22 -0.50 -11.95
C VAL A 157 11.29 -1.51 -13.11
N ILE A 158 10.59 -2.64 -13.00
CA ILE A 158 10.52 -3.65 -14.06
C ILE A 158 9.87 -3.07 -15.33
N ARG A 159 8.77 -2.33 -15.18
CA ARG A 159 8.07 -1.67 -16.29
C ARG A 159 8.97 -0.66 -16.99
N LEU A 160 9.60 0.23 -16.23
CA LEU A 160 10.43 1.33 -16.75
C LEU A 160 11.75 0.85 -17.37
N SER A 161 12.30 -0.28 -16.93
CA SER A 161 13.49 -0.89 -17.54
C SER A 161 13.26 -1.52 -18.92
N ARG A 162 12.02 -1.50 -19.43
CA ARG A 162 11.61 -2.16 -20.67
C ARG A 162 10.74 -1.22 -21.50
N ASP A 163 11.30 -0.65 -22.57
CA ASP A 163 10.62 0.36 -23.41
C ASP A 163 9.20 -0.06 -23.87
N TYR A 164 9.02 -1.34 -24.25
CA TYR A 164 7.73 -1.87 -24.71
C TYR A 164 6.68 -2.05 -23.61
N LEU A 165 7.07 -1.99 -22.33
CA LEU A 165 6.16 -1.96 -21.18
C LEU A 165 5.92 -0.54 -20.67
N ALA A 166 6.90 0.36 -20.87
CA ALA A 166 6.80 1.74 -20.43
C ALA A 166 5.73 2.54 -21.19
N ASP A 167 5.43 2.15 -22.44
CA ASP A 167 4.39 2.80 -23.28
C ASP A 167 4.64 4.31 -23.45
N ASP A 168 5.91 4.66 -23.70
CA ASP A 168 6.43 6.04 -23.76
C ASP A 168 6.28 6.87 -22.45
N ASP A 169 5.69 6.29 -21.40
CA ASP A 169 5.66 6.87 -20.06
C ASP A 169 6.82 6.35 -19.21
N VAL A 170 7.83 7.22 -19.06
CA VAL A 170 9.04 6.96 -18.27
C VAL A 170 8.93 7.37 -16.81
N THR A 171 7.75 7.79 -16.35
CA THR A 171 7.53 8.19 -14.96
C THR A 171 6.96 7.04 -14.13
N PRO A 172 7.41 6.83 -12.88
CA PRO A 172 6.78 5.87 -11.97
C PRO A 172 5.32 6.24 -11.72
N ARG A 173 4.42 5.27 -11.89
CA ARG A 173 2.99 5.50 -11.65
C ARG A 173 2.66 5.36 -10.16
N PRO A 174 1.73 6.17 -9.62
CA PRO A 174 1.28 6.00 -8.24
C PRO A 174 0.69 4.60 -8.02
N MET A 175 0.75 4.10 -6.78
CA MET A 175 0.13 2.83 -6.42
C MET A 175 -1.37 2.89 -6.74
N PRO A 176 -1.98 1.85 -7.37
CA PRO A 176 -3.38 1.89 -7.79
C PRO A 176 -4.31 1.67 -6.60
N VAL A 177 -4.38 2.65 -5.70
CA VAL A 177 -5.22 2.63 -4.49
C VAL A 177 -6.69 2.57 -4.87
N VAL A 178 -7.38 1.60 -4.29
CA VAL A 178 -8.84 1.47 -4.35
C VAL A 178 -9.42 1.98 -3.03
N LEU A 179 -10.45 2.82 -3.13
CA LEU A 179 -11.16 3.36 -1.96
C LEU A 179 -12.42 2.54 -1.68
N ARG A 180 -12.78 2.44 -0.41
CA ARG A 180 -14.08 1.91 0.00
C ARG A 180 -15.19 2.89 -0.38
N ASN A 181 -16.32 2.34 -0.83
CA ASN A 181 -17.55 3.09 -1.11
C ASN A 181 -18.30 3.45 0.18
#